data_AF-A0A941GI16-F1
#
_entry.id   AF-A0A941GI16-F1
#
_cell.length_a   1.000
_cell.length_b   1.000
_cell.length_c   1.000
_cell.angle_alpha   90.00
_cell.angle_beta   90.00
_cell.angle_gamma   90.00
#
_symmetry.space_group_name_H-M   'P 1'
#
loop_
_entity.id
_entity.type
_entity.pdbx_description
1 polymer ?
#
loop_
_entity_poly.entity_id
_entity_poly.type
_entity_poly.pdbx_seq_one_letter_code
_entity_poly.pdbx_strand_id
1 'polypeptide(L)'
;RIHHCMRSIGAAELALELMVDRAKSRSAFGKALNMHGSVGEWIARSRIEIDQARLLVLKAAWMLDKVGAKAARKEISMIKALVPSVHTAVCDRAMQGFGAMGGSPD
;
A
#
# COMPACT_ATOMS: atom_id res chain seq x y z
N ARG A 1 17.16 -6.33 -0.48
CA ARG A 1 16.40 -5.20 -1.10
C ARG A 1 15.04 -5.67 -1.58
N ILE A 2 14.95 -6.63 -2.50
CA ILE A 2 13.67 -7.14 -3.03
C ILE A 2 12.76 -7.80 -1.97
N HIS A 3 13.30 -8.59 -1.04
CA HIS A 3 12.50 -9.22 0.03
C HIS A 3 11.78 -8.21 0.95
N HIS A 4 12.38 -7.04 1.18
CA HIS A 4 11.70 -5.99 1.96
C HIS A 4 10.54 -5.39 1.16
N CYS A 5 10.74 -5.12 -0.13
CA CYS A 5 9.68 -4.64 -1.01
C CYS A 5 8.51 -5.64 -1.09
N MET A 6 8.80 -6.94 -1.21
CA MET A 6 7.77 -8.00 -1.21
C MET A 6 6.94 -7.99 0.07
N ARG A 7 7.58 -7.91 1.25
CA ARG A 7 6.87 -7.85 2.53
C ARG A 7 6.10 -6.54 2.72
N SER A 8 6.65 -5.40 2.29
CA SER A 8 5.96 -4.11 2.35
C SER A 8 4.69 -4.05 1.52
N ILE A 9 4.62 -4.77 0.40
CA ILE A 9 3.35 -4.92 -0.36
C ILE A 9 2.31 -5.66 0.48
N GLY A 10 2.69 -6.74 1.17
CA GLY A 10 1.79 -7.45 2.08
C GLY A 10 1.29 -6.57 3.23
N ALA A 11 2.17 -5.76 3.82
CA ALA A 11 1.78 -4.80 4.86
C ALA A 11 0.83 -3.71 4.32
N ALA A 12 1.05 -3.23 3.09
CA ALA A 12 0.15 -2.27 2.45
C ALA A 12 -1.25 -2.87 2.15
N GLU A 13 -1.33 -4.15 1.75
CA GLU A 13 -2.62 -4.83 1.60
C GLU A 13 -3.39 -4.90 2.93
N LEU A 14 -2.71 -5.28 4.02
CA LEU A 14 -3.32 -5.30 5.35
C LEU A 14 -3.82 -3.91 5.76
N ALA A 15 -3.02 -2.87 5.54
CA ALA A 15 -3.44 -1.49 5.83
C ALA A 15 -4.68 -1.07 5.01
N LEU A 16 -4.76 -1.47 3.74
CA LEU A 16 -5.93 -1.22 2.89
C LEU A 16 -7.17 -1.97 3.38
N GLU A 17 -7.03 -3.26 3.75
CA GLU A 17 -8.10 -4.08 4.31
C GLU A 17 -8.68 -3.42 5.58
N LEU A 18 -7.81 -3.09 6.53
CA LEU A 18 -8.19 -2.40 7.76
C LEU A 18 -8.89 -1.06 7.48
N MET A 19 -8.39 -0.27 6.53
CA MET A 19 -9.01 1.00 6.13
C MET A 19 -10.42 0.78 5.57
N VAL A 20 -10.63 -0.23 4.73
CA VAL A 20 -11.94 -0.55 4.15
C VAL A 20 -12.93 -0.99 5.24
N ASP A 21 -12.50 -1.84 6.17
CA ASP A 21 -13.34 -2.31 7.27
C ASP A 21 -13.71 -1.19 8.24
N ARG A 22 -12.74 -0.33 8.57
CA ARG A 22 -13.00 0.88 9.35
C ARG A 22 -13.96 1.83 8.64
N ALA A 23 -13.79 2.01 7.33
CA ALA A 23 -14.62 2.90 6.55
C ALA A 23 -16.09 2.44 6.48
N LYS A 24 -16.34 1.14 6.56
CA LYS A 24 -17.70 0.56 6.62
C LYS A 24 -18.30 0.59 8.02
N SER A 25 -17.50 0.34 9.05
CA SER A 25 -17.98 0.23 10.44
C SER A 25 -18.20 1.57 11.14
N ARG A 26 -17.60 2.66 10.65
CA ARG A 26 -17.73 4.00 11.24
C ARG A 26 -18.66 4.89 10.42
N SER A 27 -19.53 5.62 11.13
CA SER A 27 -20.36 6.68 10.57
C SER A 27 -19.96 8.05 11.11
N ALA A 28 -19.99 9.07 10.25
CA ALA A 28 -19.80 10.47 10.58
C ALA A 28 -20.67 11.33 9.66
N PHE A 29 -21.23 12.41 10.21
CA PHE A 29 -22.11 13.32 9.47
C PHE A 29 -23.27 12.60 8.76
N GLY A 30 -23.91 11.65 9.47
CA GLY A 30 -25.12 10.98 8.99
C GLY A 30 -24.93 9.85 7.97
N LYS A 31 -23.69 9.49 7.61
CA LYS A 31 -23.41 8.35 6.71
C LYS A 31 -22.11 7.62 7.07
N ALA A 32 -21.96 6.39 6.59
CA ALA A 32 -20.73 5.63 6.74
C ALA A 32 -19.55 6.34 6.07
N LEU A 33 -18.33 6.16 6.59
CA LEU A 33 -17.13 6.85 6.08
C LEU A 33 -16.88 6.56 4.61
N ASN A 34 -17.09 5.32 4.16
CA ASN A 34 -16.95 4.93 2.76
C ASN A 34 -17.91 5.65 1.79
N MET A 35 -18.98 6.29 2.30
CA MET A 35 -19.91 7.09 1.50
C MET A 35 -19.47 8.56 1.35
N HIS A 36 -18.30 8.92 1.90
CA HIS A 36 -17.65 10.20 1.68
C HIS A 36 -16.62 10.07 0.55
N GLY A 37 -16.68 10.96 -0.44
CA GLY A 37 -15.90 10.84 -1.68
C GLY A 37 -14.39 10.76 -1.46
N SER A 38 -13.86 11.51 -0.49
CA SER A 38 -12.44 11.49 -0.14
C SER A 38 -11.97 10.10 0.33
N VAL A 39 -12.75 9.42 1.17
CA VAL A 39 -12.43 8.07 1.66
C VAL A 39 -12.49 7.05 0.52
N GLY A 40 -13.49 7.18 -0.37
CA GLY A 40 -13.58 6.36 -1.57
C GLY A 40 -12.37 6.53 -2.49
N GLU A 41 -11.91 7.77 -2.71
CA GLU A 41 -10.71 8.08 -3.48
C GLU A 41 -9.46 7.46 -2.85
N TRP A 42 -9.31 7.55 -1.52
CA TRP A 42 -8.17 6.96 -0.81
C TRP A 42 -8.10 5.44 -1.01
N ILE A 43 -9.23 4.75 -0.87
CA ILE A 43 -9.32 3.30 -1.09
C ILE A 43 -8.93 2.95 -2.53
N ALA A 44 -9.52 3.64 -3.52
CA ALA A 44 -9.26 3.40 -4.92
C ALA A 44 -7.79 3.65 -5.28
N ARG A 45 -7.22 4.76 -4.82
CA ARG A 45 -5.83 5.13 -5.07
C ARG A 45 -4.86 4.15 -4.43
N SER A 46 -5.11 3.75 -3.18
CA SER A 46 -4.30 2.74 -2.49
C SER A 46 -4.28 1.40 -3.24
N ARG A 47 -5.42 0.93 -3.75
CA ARG A 47 -5.49 -0.28 -4.59
C ARG A 47 -4.61 -0.14 -5.84
N ILE A 48 -4.73 0.96 -6.58
CA ILE A 48 -3.95 1.21 -7.79
C ILE A 48 -2.45 1.22 -7.48
N GLU A 49 -2.03 1.96 -6.45
CA GLU A 49 -0.61 2.08 -6.07
C GLU A 49 -0.03 0.73 -5.63
N ILE A 50 -0.78 -0.07 -4.88
CA ILE A 50 -0.36 -1.42 -4.46
C ILE A 50 -0.17 -2.34 -5.65
N ASP A 51 -1.11 -2.35 -6.61
CA ASP A 51 -1.02 -3.21 -7.78
C ASP A 51 0.15 -2.80 -8.71
N GLN A 52 0.37 -1.49 -8.88
CA GLN A 52 1.55 -0.97 -9.60
C GLN A 52 2.86 -1.42 -8.93
N ALA A 53 2.96 -1.28 -7.61
CA ALA A 53 4.12 -1.70 -6.84
C ALA A 53 4.36 -3.22 -6.95
N ARG A 54 3.29 -4.02 -6.84
CA ARG A 54 3.33 -5.48 -6.98
C ARG A 54 3.86 -5.92 -8.34
N LEU A 55 3.32 -5.36 -9.42
CA LEU A 55 3.75 -5.69 -10.77
C LEU A 55 5.23 -5.31 -11.01
N LEU A 56 5.68 -4.17 -10.49
CA LEU A 56 7.08 -3.77 -10.60
C LEU A 56 8.02 -4.70 -9.81
N VAL A 57 7.59 -5.17 -8.63
CA VAL A 57 8.34 -6.17 -7.84
C VAL A 57 8.40 -7.52 -8.55
N LEU A 58 7.30 -7.98 -9.15
CA LEU A 58 7.30 -9.21 -9.94
C LEU A 58 8.21 -9.11 -11.17
N LYS A 59 8.21 -7.96 -11.86
CA LYS A 59 9.17 -7.70 -12.95
C LYS A 59 10.62 -7.78 -12.44
N ALA A 60 10.92 -7.19 -11.28
CA ALA A 60 12.27 -7.23 -10.72
C ALA A 60 12.68 -8.65 -10.31
N ALA A 61 11.77 -9.44 -9.75
CA ALA A 61 12.00 -10.85 -9.43
C ALA A 61 12.28 -11.66 -10.71
N TRP A 62 11.44 -11.49 -11.73
CA TRP A 62 11.63 -12.14 -13.03
C TRP A 62 12.98 -11.80 -13.67
N MET A 63 13.40 -10.53 -13.63
CA MET A 63 14.73 -10.14 -14.12
C MET A 63 15.86 -10.78 -13.30
N LEU A 64 15.70 -10.90 -11.98
CA LEU A 64 16.67 -11.58 -11.13
C LEU A 64 16.83 -13.05 -11.53
N ASP A 65 15.71 -13.73 -11.82
CA ASP A 65 15.73 -15.13 -12.26
C ASP A 65 16.36 -15.31 -13.65
N LYS A 66 16.15 -14.34 -14.56
CA LYS A 66 16.62 -14.43 -15.95
C LYS A 66 18.07 -14.02 -16.16
N VAL A 67 18.52 -12.95 -15.50
CA VAL A 67 19.84 -12.35 -15.77
C VAL A 67 20.72 -12.22 -14.53
N GLY A 68 20.22 -12.68 -13.37
CA GLY A 68 20.94 -12.60 -12.11
C GLY A 68 20.97 -11.18 -11.50
N ALA A 69 21.35 -11.12 -10.22
CA ALA A 69 21.26 -9.90 -9.42
C ALA A 69 22.11 -8.73 -9.93
N LYS A 70 23.26 -8.99 -10.56
CA LYS A 70 24.16 -7.93 -11.06
C LYS A 70 23.53 -7.18 -12.24
N ALA A 71 22.93 -7.90 -13.18
CA ALA A 71 22.28 -7.32 -14.35
C ALA A 71 20.89 -6.73 -14.01
N ALA A 72 20.16 -7.34 -13.06
CA ALA A 72 18.86 -6.84 -12.58
C ALA A 72 18.96 -5.66 -11.59
N ARG A 73 20.15 -5.06 -11.43
CA ARG A 73 20.39 -3.95 -10.47
C ARG A 73 19.40 -2.81 -10.68
N LYS A 74 19.10 -2.45 -11.92
CA LYS A 74 18.22 -1.32 -12.25
C LYS A 74 16.81 -1.56 -11.69
N GLU A 75 16.26 -2.74 -11.92
CA GLU A 75 14.94 -3.14 -11.46
C GLU A 75 14.87 -3.21 -9.93
N ILE A 76 15.90 -3.77 -9.30
CA ILE A 76 16.01 -3.80 -7.83
C ILE A 76 16.04 -2.38 -7.25
N SER A 77 16.72 -1.44 -7.91
CA SER A 77 16.74 -0.03 -7.49
C SER A 77 15.38 0.65 -7.68
N MET A 78 14.69 0.41 -8.81
CA MET A 78 13.37 0.98 -9.08
C MET A 78 12.35 0.60 -8.00
N ILE A 79 12.26 -0.68 -7.65
CA ILE A 79 11.32 -1.13 -6.60
C ILE A 79 11.69 -0.59 -5.23
N LYS A 80 12.99 -0.38 -4.97
CA LYS A 80 13.46 0.11 -3.68
C LYS A 80 13.16 1.60 -3.48
N ALA A 81 13.03 2.35 -4.58
CA ALA A 81 12.57 3.73 -4.58
C ALA A 81 11.05 3.81 -4.46
N LEU A 82 10.29 3.03 -5.24
CA LEU A 82 8.82 3.11 -5.29
C LEU A 82 8.13 2.55 -4.04
N VAL A 83 8.45 1.31 -3.67
CA VAL A 83 7.64 0.54 -2.72
C VAL A 83 7.55 1.17 -1.32
N PRO A 84 8.62 1.73 -0.73
CA PRO A 84 8.50 2.40 0.56
C PRO A 84 7.52 3.57 0.53
N SER A 85 7.52 4.39 -0.52
CA SER A 85 6.62 5.53 -0.66
C SER A 85 5.16 5.07 -0.80
N VAL A 86 4.90 4.02 -1.57
CA VAL A 86 3.55 3.42 -1.68
C VAL A 86 3.09 2.88 -0.33
N HIS A 87 3.94 2.11 0.35
CA HIS A 87 3.60 1.55 1.66
C HIS A 87 3.27 2.65 2.68
N THR A 88 4.11 3.68 2.79
CA THR A 88 3.85 4.82 3.68
C THR A 88 2.57 5.55 3.32
N ALA A 89 2.31 5.83 2.03
CA ALA A 89 1.10 6.54 1.60
C ALA A 89 -0.18 5.76 1.92
N VAL A 90 -0.17 4.43 1.75
CA VAL A 90 -1.33 3.59 2.08
C VAL A 90 -1.54 3.54 3.59
N CYS A 91 -0.48 3.36 4.38
CA CYS A 91 -0.57 3.35 5.84
C CYS A 91 -1.06 4.69 6.39
N ASP A 92 -0.58 5.81 5.85
CA ASP A 92 -1.01 7.16 6.27
C ASP A 92 -2.51 7.38 6.03
N ARG A 93 -3.03 7.00 4.84
CA ARG A 93 -4.47 7.05 4.55
C ARG A 93 -5.27 6.12 5.47
N ALA A 94 -4.75 4.93 5.76
CA ALA A 94 -5.38 4.00 6.69
C ALA A 94 -5.46 4.60 8.10
N MET A 95 -4.34 5.11 8.63
CA MET A 95 -4.30 5.80 9.92
C MET A 95 -5.28 6.97 9.97
N GLN A 96 -5.34 7.78 8.91
CA GLN A 96 -6.29 8.89 8.81
C GLN A 96 -7.75 8.41 8.82
N GLY A 97 -8.07 7.27 8.18
CA GLY A 97 -9.38 6.64 8.25
C GLY A 97 -9.76 6.16 9.66
N PHE A 98 -8.78 5.82 10.48
CA PHE A 98 -8.97 5.47 11.89
C PHE A 98 -9.12 6.71 12.80
N GLY A 99 -8.67 7.89 12.34
CA GLY A 99 -8.67 9.12 13.13
C GLY A 99 -7.60 9.08 14.22
N ALA A 100 -7.91 9.59 15.42
CA ALA A 100 -6.97 9.57 16.55
C ALA A 100 -6.50 8.15 16.93
N MET A 101 -7.36 7.14 16.73
CA MET A 101 -7.05 5.72 16.95
C MET A 101 -5.92 5.23 16.02
N GLY A 102 -5.76 5.83 14.84
CA GLY A 102 -4.67 5.47 13.92
C GLY A 102 -3.28 5.82 14.47
N GLY A 103 -3.19 6.68 15.48
CA GLY A 103 -1.96 7.01 16.20
C GLY A 103 -1.85 6.35 17.58
N SER A 104 -2.81 5.50 17.97
CA SER A 104 -2.76 4.77 19.24
C SER A 104 -2.23 3.34 19.05
N PRO A 105 -1.93 2.61 20.13
CA PRO A 105 -1.54 1.20 20.08
C PRO A 105 -2.71 0.21 19.85
N ASP A 106 -3.94 0.70 19.70
CA ASP A 106 -5.17 -0.10 19.58
C ASP A 106 -5.39 -0.62 18.14
#